data_AF-A0A212IM30-F1
#
_entry.id   AF-A0A212IM30-F1
#
_cell.length_a   1.000
_cell.length_b   1.000
_cell.length_c   1.000
_cell.angle_alpha   90.00
_cell.angle_beta   90.00
_cell.angle_gamma   90.00
#
_symmetry.space_group_name_H-M   'P 1'
#
loop_
_entity.id
_entity.type
_entity.pdbx_description
1 polymer ?
#
loop_
_entity_poly.entity_id
_entity_poly.type
_entity_poly.pdbx_seq_one_letter_code
_entity_poly.pdbx_strand_id
1 'polypeptide(L)'
;MAEPSIIPKEALAWLKAKNLKPGFDYRDVWRDEQSVGFTVAKMTQLDLLQDVKTILEEALESGQTFAQFRETLKPLLVKRGWWGVQMMDDPLTQEARAVELGSDRRLRTIYDTNMRTARSAGQWDRIERTKRAMPYLLYTLGPSREHRHEHLQWADLCLPVDDPFWATHIGPNGWGCKCGVRQVSKYEYQQLQQNGVTRTVQQLDDNGNPTGHVTRNAVPVRTEAPAVKRVKWLNKRTGEEEMVPEGIDPGWDYNPGTGRRVELERQLQMKQQAFDTGEQAKR
;
A
#
# COMPACT_ATOMS: atom_id res chain seq x y z
N MET A 1 -11.31 -34.59 -6.49
CA MET A 1 -10.32 -33.80 -5.72
C MET A 1 -10.48 -32.38 -6.17
N ALA A 2 -10.81 -31.43 -5.28
CA ALA A 2 -10.90 -30.03 -5.68
C ALA A 2 -9.52 -29.60 -6.19
N GLU A 3 -9.44 -29.06 -7.41
CA GLU A 3 -8.21 -28.45 -7.91
C GLU A 3 -7.70 -27.48 -6.85
N PRO A 4 -6.40 -27.50 -6.52
CA PRO A 4 -5.84 -26.57 -5.55
C PRO A 4 -5.92 -25.17 -6.16
N SER A 5 -7.03 -24.48 -5.92
CA SER A 5 -7.19 -23.12 -6.41
C SER A 5 -6.30 -22.23 -5.56
N ILE A 6 -5.32 -21.59 -6.20
CA ILE A 6 -4.41 -20.61 -5.58
C ILE A 6 -5.18 -19.28 -5.45
N ILE A 7 -6.43 -19.33 -5.00
CA ILE A 7 -7.26 -18.16 -4.81
C ILE A 7 -6.84 -17.49 -3.49
N PRO A 8 -6.43 -16.22 -3.51
CA PRO A 8 -6.04 -15.51 -2.30
C PRO A 8 -7.30 -15.12 -1.50
N LYS A 9 -7.86 -16.08 -0.75
CA LYS A 9 -9.15 -15.97 -0.05
C LYS A 9 -9.23 -14.74 0.86
N GLU A 10 -8.21 -14.49 1.67
CA GLU A 10 -8.22 -13.35 2.60
C GLU A 10 -8.17 -12.00 1.84
N ALA A 11 -7.38 -11.91 0.76
CA ALA A 11 -7.31 -10.71 -0.07
C ALA A 11 -8.64 -10.43 -0.80
N LEU A 12 -9.28 -11.49 -1.31
CA LEU A 12 -10.57 -11.40 -1.97
C LEU A 12 -11.68 -11.01 -0.99
N ALA A 13 -11.69 -11.58 0.21
CA ALA A 13 -12.63 -11.22 1.27
C ALA A 13 -12.50 -9.74 1.65
N TRP A 14 -11.26 -9.25 1.80
CA TRP A 14 -10.99 -7.84 2.08
C TRP A 14 -11.49 -6.91 0.97
N LEU A 15 -11.25 -7.26 -0.31
CA LEU A 15 -11.72 -6.45 -1.44
C LEU A 15 -13.26 -6.45 -1.54
N LYS A 16 -13.90 -7.61 -1.33
CA LYS A 16 -15.36 -7.77 -1.34
C LYS A 16 -16.01 -6.96 -0.24
N ALA A 17 -15.41 -6.90 0.96
CA ALA A 17 -15.91 -6.18 2.11
C ALA A 17 -15.90 -4.65 1.98
N LYS A 18 -15.21 -4.09 0.97
CA LYS A 18 -15.21 -2.65 0.74
C LYS A 18 -16.57 -2.14 0.26
N ASN A 19 -17.04 -1.06 0.86
CA ASN A 19 -18.23 -0.35 0.41
C ASN A 19 -17.86 0.60 -0.74
N LEU A 20 -18.78 0.83 -1.67
CA LEU A 20 -18.56 1.84 -2.71
C LEU A 20 -18.62 3.24 -2.12
N LYS A 21 -17.58 4.04 -2.36
CA LYS A 21 -17.57 5.46 -2.01
C LYS A 21 -17.11 6.26 -3.24
N PRO A 22 -18.02 6.97 -3.92
CA PRO A 22 -17.63 7.86 -5.01
C PRO A 22 -16.72 8.97 -4.48
N GLY A 23 -15.63 9.26 -5.17
CA GLY A 23 -14.68 10.30 -4.79
C GLY A 23 -14.16 11.04 -6.02
N PHE A 24 -14.00 12.36 -5.93
CA PHE A 24 -13.51 13.17 -7.03
C PHE A 24 -11.98 13.19 -7.08
N ASP A 25 -11.32 13.51 -5.99
CA ASP A 25 -9.85 13.46 -5.86
C ASP A 25 -9.44 12.34 -4.88
N TYR A 26 -8.25 11.78 -5.07
CA TYR A 26 -7.73 10.77 -4.12
C TYR A 26 -7.45 11.38 -2.74
N ARG A 27 -7.23 12.70 -2.69
CA ARG A 27 -7.04 13.48 -1.45
C ARG A 27 -8.34 13.76 -0.70
N ASP A 28 -9.50 13.46 -1.30
CA ASP A 28 -10.81 13.59 -0.64
C ASP A 28 -11.10 12.40 0.27
N VAL A 29 -10.45 11.26 0.04
CA VAL A 29 -10.68 10.00 0.76
C VAL A 29 -9.43 9.67 1.55
N TRP A 30 -9.49 9.86 2.87
CA TRP A 30 -8.32 9.77 3.75
C TRP A 30 -8.27 8.45 4.54
N ARG A 31 -7.08 7.83 4.64
CA ARG A 31 -6.74 6.61 5.42
C ARG A 31 -7.88 5.57 5.53
N ASP A 32 -8.67 5.64 6.59
CA ASP A 32 -9.72 4.67 6.95
C ASP A 32 -10.84 4.64 5.92
N GLU A 33 -11.06 5.76 5.26
CA GLU A 33 -12.01 5.82 4.17
C GLU A 33 -11.51 5.05 2.96
N GLN A 34 -10.20 4.94 2.75
CA GLN A 34 -9.62 4.06 1.73
C GLN A 34 -9.57 2.60 2.19
N SER A 35 -9.43 2.34 3.50
CA SER A 35 -9.46 0.97 4.04
C SER A 35 -10.86 0.33 3.93
N VAL A 36 -11.92 1.13 4.02
CA VAL A 36 -13.32 0.68 3.95
C VAL A 36 -13.99 0.97 2.61
N GLY A 37 -13.61 2.06 1.95
CA GLY A 37 -14.21 2.53 0.71
C GLY A 37 -13.41 2.07 -0.51
N PHE A 38 -14.08 1.42 -1.47
CA PHE A 38 -13.56 1.32 -2.81
C PHE A 38 -13.86 2.63 -3.54
N THR A 39 -12.83 3.39 -3.85
CA THR A 39 -12.93 4.71 -4.48
C THR A 39 -11.98 4.79 -5.66
N VAL A 40 -12.48 5.25 -6.79
CA VAL A 40 -11.65 5.64 -7.93
C VAL A 40 -11.87 7.12 -8.14
N ALA A 41 -10.78 7.91 -8.13
CA ALA A 41 -10.88 9.36 -8.35
C ALA A 41 -11.71 9.66 -9.62
N LYS A 42 -12.43 10.78 -9.68
CA LYS A 42 -13.28 11.20 -10.82
C LYS A 42 -14.29 10.14 -11.29
N MET A 43 -14.57 9.12 -10.49
CA MET A 43 -15.58 8.11 -10.76
C MET A 43 -16.71 8.32 -9.75
N THR A 44 -17.55 9.32 -10.06
CA THR A 44 -18.66 9.73 -9.19
C THR A 44 -19.91 8.87 -9.40
N GLN A 45 -20.00 8.17 -10.54
CA GLN A 45 -21.08 7.25 -10.85
C GLN A 45 -20.90 5.94 -10.08
N LEU A 46 -21.85 5.61 -9.20
CA LEU A 46 -21.85 4.40 -8.40
C LEU A 46 -21.82 3.12 -9.25
N ASP A 47 -22.62 3.07 -10.32
CA ASP A 47 -22.69 1.88 -11.19
C ASP A 47 -21.34 1.59 -11.88
N LEU A 48 -20.66 2.65 -12.34
CA LEU A 48 -19.35 2.52 -12.96
C LEU A 48 -18.30 2.04 -11.94
N LEU A 49 -18.38 2.56 -10.72
CA LEU A 49 -17.50 2.17 -9.62
C LEU A 49 -17.74 0.72 -9.20
N GLN A 50 -19.00 0.26 -9.21
CA GLN A 50 -19.38 -1.13 -8.97
C GLN A 50 -18.84 -2.04 -10.06
N ASP A 51 -18.99 -1.69 -11.34
CA ASP A 51 -18.45 -2.48 -12.46
C ASP A 51 -16.93 -2.67 -12.33
N VAL A 52 -16.20 -1.60 -12.01
CA VAL A 52 -14.74 -1.67 -11.82
C VAL A 52 -14.39 -2.56 -10.62
N LYS A 53 -15.12 -2.44 -9.51
CA LYS A 53 -14.91 -3.29 -8.33
C LYS A 53 -15.12 -4.77 -8.67
N THR A 54 -16.20 -5.11 -9.36
CA THR A 54 -16.51 -6.48 -9.77
C THR A 54 -15.41 -7.05 -10.68
N ILE A 55 -14.95 -6.30 -11.68
CA ILE A 55 -13.86 -6.74 -12.56
C ILE A 55 -12.55 -6.93 -11.78
N LEU A 56 -12.26 -6.10 -10.78
CA LEU A 56 -11.10 -6.29 -9.91
C LEU A 56 -11.23 -7.54 -9.02
N GLU A 57 -12.42 -7.84 -8.51
CA GLU A 57 -12.68 -9.07 -7.75
C GLU A 57 -12.42 -10.30 -8.63
N GLU A 58 -12.96 -10.33 -9.85
CA GLU A 58 -12.72 -11.41 -10.82
C GLU A 58 -11.24 -11.55 -11.17
N ALA A 59 -10.55 -10.43 -11.38
CA ALA A 59 -9.12 -10.43 -11.69
C ALA A 59 -8.28 -10.96 -10.52
N LEU A 60 -8.68 -10.68 -9.27
CA LEU A 60 -7.99 -11.19 -8.08
C LEU A 60 -8.28 -12.67 -7.85
N GLU A 61 -9.52 -13.12 -8.12
CA GLU A 61 -9.96 -14.50 -7.97
C GLU A 61 -9.32 -15.43 -9.02
N SER A 62 -9.29 -15.01 -10.28
CA SER A 62 -8.72 -15.79 -11.39
C SER A 62 -7.23 -15.54 -11.63
N GLY A 63 -6.61 -14.61 -10.90
CA GLY A 63 -5.19 -14.29 -11.04
C GLY A 63 -4.83 -13.61 -12.38
N GLN A 64 -5.76 -12.83 -12.95
CA GLN A 64 -5.55 -12.14 -14.22
C GLN A 64 -4.34 -11.19 -14.17
N THR A 65 -3.71 -11.01 -15.32
CA THR A 65 -2.66 -10.01 -15.51
C THR A 65 -3.26 -8.62 -15.77
N PHE A 66 -2.45 -7.57 -15.64
CA PHE A 66 -2.87 -6.22 -16.02
C PHE A 66 -3.33 -6.12 -17.50
N ALA A 67 -2.70 -6.89 -18.40
CA ALA A 67 -3.06 -6.89 -19.82
C ALA A 67 -4.51 -7.38 -20.03
N GLN A 68 -4.86 -8.51 -19.40
CA GLN A 68 -6.20 -9.07 -19.43
C GLN A 68 -7.22 -8.14 -18.76
N PHE A 69 -6.89 -7.62 -17.58
CA PHE A 69 -7.74 -6.64 -16.87
C PHE A 69 -8.05 -5.41 -17.75
N ARG A 70 -7.03 -4.87 -18.43
CA ARG A 70 -7.19 -3.73 -19.34
C ARG A 70 -8.10 -4.06 -20.51
N GLU A 71 -7.95 -5.23 -21.12
CA GLU A 71 -8.74 -5.67 -22.28
C GLU A 71 -10.23 -5.80 -21.94
N THR A 72 -10.55 -6.24 -20.71
CA THR A 72 -11.93 -6.29 -20.21
C THR A 72 -12.47 -4.91 -19.85
N LEU A 73 -11.70 -4.11 -19.11
CA LEU A 73 -12.21 -2.87 -18.52
C LEU A 73 -12.28 -1.72 -19.53
N LYS A 74 -11.31 -1.60 -20.45
CA LYS A 74 -11.24 -0.46 -21.38
C LYS A 74 -12.49 -0.32 -22.26
N PRO A 75 -13.02 -1.37 -22.92
CA PRO A 75 -14.25 -1.26 -23.72
C PRO A 75 -15.45 -0.81 -22.88
N LEU A 76 -15.57 -1.30 -21.64
CA LEU A 76 -16.64 -0.90 -20.72
C LEU A 76 -16.55 0.60 -20.41
N LEU A 77 -15.36 1.11 -20.07
CA LEU A 77 -15.16 2.52 -19.77
C LEU A 77 -15.43 3.43 -20.98
N VAL A 78 -15.02 3.00 -22.18
CA VAL A 78 -15.32 3.72 -23.43
C VAL A 78 -16.84 3.77 -23.66
N LYS A 79 -17.55 2.65 -23.51
CA LYS A 79 -19.02 2.59 -23.65
C LYS A 79 -19.73 3.48 -22.64
N ARG A 80 -19.20 3.59 -21.42
CA ARG A 80 -19.71 4.43 -20.33
C ARG A 80 -19.28 5.90 -20.44
N GLY A 81 -18.53 6.27 -21.48
CA GLY A 81 -18.06 7.64 -21.68
C GLY A 81 -16.97 8.08 -20.70
N TRP A 82 -16.33 7.17 -19.97
CA TRP A 82 -15.27 7.47 -19.01
C TRP A 82 -13.88 7.22 -19.63
N TRP A 83 -13.61 7.73 -20.83
CA TRP A 83 -12.32 7.53 -21.50
C TRP A 83 -11.78 8.82 -22.11
N GLY A 84 -10.46 9.01 -22.04
CA GLY A 84 -9.79 10.19 -22.57
C GLY A 84 -9.89 11.41 -21.67
N VAL A 85 -9.65 12.58 -22.26
CA VAL A 85 -9.74 13.88 -21.57
C VAL A 85 -11.15 14.42 -21.70
N GLN A 86 -11.76 14.80 -20.58
CA GLN A 86 -13.07 15.43 -20.53
C GLN A 86 -13.04 16.69 -19.67
N MET A 87 -13.91 17.64 -19.99
CA MET A 87 -14.16 18.78 -19.12
C MET A 87 -15.05 18.33 -17.96
N MET A 88 -14.60 18.54 -16.74
CA MET A 88 -15.36 18.19 -15.55
C MET A 88 -15.23 19.32 -14.53
N ASP A 89 -16.34 19.64 -13.88
CA ASP A 89 -16.38 20.64 -12.81
C ASP A 89 -15.88 20.00 -11.52
N ASP A 90 -14.90 20.65 -10.89
CA ASP A 90 -14.45 20.24 -9.56
C ASP A 90 -15.53 20.60 -8.53
N PRO A 91 -16.08 19.64 -7.77
CA PRO A 91 -17.14 19.93 -6.79
C PRO A 91 -16.69 20.88 -5.68
N LEU A 92 -15.38 20.98 -5.41
CA LEU A 92 -14.85 21.86 -4.37
C LEU A 92 -14.62 23.29 -4.86
N THR A 93 -14.07 23.45 -6.08
CA THR A 93 -13.71 24.78 -6.61
C THR A 93 -14.74 25.31 -7.61
N GLN A 94 -15.68 24.48 -8.07
CA GLN A 94 -16.69 24.77 -9.11
C GLN A 94 -16.09 25.23 -10.45
N GLU A 95 -14.82 24.92 -10.69
CA GLU A 95 -14.13 25.27 -11.93
C GLU A 95 -14.12 24.10 -12.91
N ALA A 96 -14.50 24.35 -14.16
CA ALA A 96 -14.38 23.40 -15.26
C ALA A 96 -12.90 23.21 -15.62
N ARG A 97 -12.37 22.01 -15.44
CA ARG A 97 -10.98 21.68 -15.81
C ARG A 97 -10.95 20.52 -16.79
N ALA A 98 -9.99 20.55 -17.71
CA ALA A 98 -9.68 19.43 -18.58
C ALA A 98 -9.02 18.32 -17.75
N VAL A 99 -9.69 17.19 -17.64
CA VAL A 99 -9.32 16.10 -16.76
C VAL A 99 -9.17 14.81 -17.57
N GLU A 100 -8.03 14.15 -17.44
CA GLU A 100 -7.84 12.80 -17.96
C GLU A 100 -8.64 11.79 -17.11
N LEU A 101 -9.73 11.26 -17.68
CA LEU A 101 -10.57 10.22 -17.08
C LEU A 101 -9.93 8.85 -17.29
N GLY A 102 -10.19 8.17 -18.40
CA GLY A 102 -9.61 6.87 -18.69
C GLY A 102 -8.31 6.95 -19.48
N SER A 103 -7.26 6.28 -19.01
CA SER A 103 -6.04 6.00 -19.79
C SER A 103 -5.33 4.74 -19.31
N ASP A 104 -4.52 4.11 -20.17
CA ASP A 104 -3.78 2.88 -19.86
C ASP A 104 -2.91 3.02 -18.60
N ARG A 105 -2.26 4.18 -18.42
CA ARG A 105 -1.46 4.49 -17.24
C ARG A 105 -2.33 4.50 -15.97
N ARG A 106 -3.49 5.13 -16.05
CA ARG A 106 -4.42 5.22 -14.93
C ARG A 106 -5.02 3.87 -14.57
N LEU A 107 -5.40 3.07 -15.57
CA LEU A 107 -5.86 1.70 -15.36
C LEU A 107 -4.79 0.87 -14.64
N ARG A 108 -3.52 1.03 -14.99
CA ARG A 108 -2.42 0.37 -14.30
C ARG A 108 -2.35 0.79 -12.83
N THR A 109 -2.45 2.08 -12.54
CA THR A 109 -2.49 2.57 -11.16
C THR A 109 -3.66 1.98 -10.38
N ILE A 110 -4.87 1.98 -10.95
CA ILE A 110 -6.07 1.40 -10.30
C ILE A 110 -5.84 -0.09 -10.01
N TYR A 111 -5.37 -0.83 -11.01
CA TYR A 111 -5.08 -2.25 -10.87
C TYR A 111 -4.00 -2.51 -9.81
N ASP A 112 -2.81 -1.95 -9.97
CA ASP A 112 -1.66 -2.22 -9.09
C ASP A 112 -1.94 -1.80 -7.65
N THR A 113 -2.55 -0.63 -7.43
CA THR A 113 -2.87 -0.14 -6.08
C THR A 113 -3.86 -1.07 -5.38
N ASN A 114 -4.99 -1.39 -6.00
CA ASN A 114 -6.01 -2.24 -5.36
C ASN A 114 -5.49 -3.65 -5.13
N MET A 115 -4.81 -4.22 -6.13
CA MET A 115 -4.27 -5.57 -6.08
C MET A 115 -3.17 -5.74 -5.02
N ARG A 116 -2.30 -4.74 -4.84
CA ARG A 116 -1.25 -4.79 -3.82
C ARG A 116 -1.81 -4.58 -2.43
N THR A 117 -2.72 -3.63 -2.27
CA THR A 117 -3.33 -3.33 -0.98
C THR A 117 -4.17 -4.52 -0.48
N ALA A 118 -4.96 -5.14 -1.36
CA ALA A 118 -5.72 -6.35 -1.03
C ALA A 118 -4.82 -7.52 -0.64
N ARG A 119 -3.72 -7.73 -1.37
CA ARG A 119 -2.75 -8.79 -1.03
C ARG A 119 -2.03 -8.53 0.29
N SER A 120 -1.69 -7.27 0.59
CA SER A 120 -1.10 -6.88 1.88
C SER A 120 -2.08 -7.12 3.03
N ALA A 121 -3.35 -6.72 2.88
CA ALA A 121 -4.39 -6.99 3.86
C ALA A 121 -4.56 -8.50 4.12
N GLY A 122 -4.67 -9.29 3.05
CA GLY A 122 -4.76 -10.74 3.18
C GLY A 122 -3.48 -11.39 3.73
N GLN A 123 -2.31 -10.79 3.50
CA GLN A 123 -1.07 -11.21 4.12
C GLN A 123 -1.08 -10.95 5.62
N TRP A 124 -1.58 -9.80 6.07
CA TRP A 124 -1.70 -9.47 7.48
C TRP A 124 -2.63 -10.44 8.23
N ASP A 125 -3.77 -10.79 7.67
CA ASP A 125 -4.67 -11.79 8.26
C ASP A 125 -3.96 -13.14 8.48
N ARG A 126 -3.11 -13.55 7.53
CA ARG A 126 -2.29 -14.76 7.66
C ARG A 126 -1.18 -14.59 8.69
N ILE A 127 -0.55 -13.42 8.74
CA ILE A 127 0.46 -13.07 9.75
C ILE A 127 -0.15 -13.22 11.14
N GLU A 128 -1.28 -12.58 11.40
CA GLU A 128 -1.97 -12.62 12.69
C GLU A 128 -2.33 -14.06 13.10
N ARG A 129 -2.81 -14.87 12.14
CA ARG A 129 -3.13 -16.28 12.39
C ARG A 129 -1.90 -17.13 12.74
N THR A 130 -0.74 -16.82 12.15
CA THR A 130 0.47 -17.66 12.23
C THR A 130 1.58 -17.07 13.09
N LYS A 131 1.38 -15.91 13.71
CA LYS A 131 2.41 -15.20 14.49
C LYS A 131 2.97 -16.02 15.65
N ARG A 132 2.24 -17.00 16.18
CA ARG A 132 2.77 -17.94 17.19
C ARG A 132 3.96 -18.76 16.67
N ALA A 133 3.89 -19.20 15.41
CA ALA A 133 4.95 -19.99 14.77
C ALA A 133 6.00 -19.11 14.08
N MET A 134 5.57 -17.99 13.51
CA MET A 134 6.43 -17.03 12.82
C MET A 134 6.25 -15.62 13.40
N PRO A 135 6.87 -15.33 14.56
CA PRO A 135 6.59 -14.14 15.36
C PRO A 135 7.32 -12.87 14.90
N TYR A 136 8.15 -12.95 13.86
CA TYR A 136 8.92 -11.82 13.36
C TYR A 136 8.54 -11.48 11.92
N LEU A 137 8.68 -10.21 11.57
CA LEU A 137 8.50 -9.68 10.22
C LEU A 137 9.80 -9.01 9.77
N LEU A 138 10.27 -9.40 8.59
CA LEU A 138 11.38 -8.77 7.88
C LEU A 138 10.83 -7.83 6.80
N TYR A 139 11.20 -6.56 6.83
CA TYR A 139 10.87 -5.61 5.76
C TYR A 139 11.68 -5.93 4.51
N THR A 140 10.98 -6.09 3.39
CA THR A 140 11.54 -6.51 2.10
C THR A 140 11.30 -5.45 1.03
N LEU A 141 12.35 -5.21 0.24
CA LEU A 141 12.24 -4.38 -0.95
C LEU A 141 11.61 -5.18 -2.09
N GLY A 142 10.65 -4.58 -2.78
CA GLY A 142 10.04 -5.17 -3.97
C GLY A 142 10.93 -5.09 -5.21
N PRO A 143 10.44 -5.57 -6.38
CA PRO A 143 11.17 -5.53 -7.65
C PRO A 143 11.08 -4.16 -8.33
N SER A 144 11.19 -3.07 -7.58
CA SER A 144 11.28 -1.74 -8.17
C SER A 144 12.73 -1.48 -8.58
N ARG A 145 12.94 -0.81 -9.73
CA ARG A 145 14.29 -0.41 -10.15
C ARG A 145 14.88 0.60 -9.16
N GLU A 146 14.04 1.52 -8.70
CA GLU A 146 14.38 2.58 -7.76
C GLU A 146 13.44 2.50 -6.57
N HIS A 147 14.02 2.70 -5.38
CA HIS A 147 13.31 2.73 -4.12
C HIS A 147 13.45 4.11 -3.50
N ARG A 148 12.43 4.54 -2.75
CA ARG A 148 12.53 5.72 -1.89
C ARG A 148 13.69 5.52 -0.90
N HIS A 149 14.44 6.57 -0.59
CA HIS A 149 15.64 6.47 0.23
C HIS A 149 15.32 5.94 1.63
N GLU A 150 14.19 6.37 2.20
CA GLU A 150 13.68 5.94 3.49
C GLU A 150 13.40 4.43 3.50
N HIS A 151 12.89 3.88 2.40
CA HIS A 151 12.59 2.44 2.31
C HIS A 151 13.86 1.60 2.27
N LEU A 152 14.95 2.13 1.70
CA LEU A 152 16.26 1.49 1.77
C LEU A 152 16.78 1.43 3.22
N GLN A 153 16.46 2.44 4.04
CA GLN A 153 16.77 2.46 5.47
C GLN A 153 15.89 1.52 6.30
N TRP A 154 14.79 1.01 5.74
CA TRP A 154 13.96 -0.03 6.37
C TRP A 154 14.27 -1.43 5.84
N ALA A 155 14.96 -1.57 4.71
CA ALA A 155 15.35 -2.87 4.16
C ALA A 155 16.13 -3.72 5.18
N ASP A 156 15.69 -4.95 5.42
CA ASP A 156 16.32 -5.84 6.40
C ASP A 156 16.06 -5.48 7.88
N LEU A 157 15.07 -4.61 8.15
CA LEU A 157 14.52 -4.41 9.48
C LEU A 157 13.64 -5.61 9.85
N CYS A 158 14.00 -6.29 10.95
CA CYS A 158 13.32 -7.48 11.46
C CYS A 158 12.80 -7.23 12.87
N LEU A 159 11.47 -7.11 13.01
CA LEU A 159 10.82 -6.78 14.28
C LEU A 159 9.74 -7.81 14.62
N PRO A 160 9.34 -7.95 15.90
CA PRO A 160 8.17 -8.73 16.27
C PRO A 160 6.92 -8.29 15.50
N VAL A 161 5.99 -9.21 15.25
CA VAL A 161 4.72 -8.92 14.54
C VAL A 161 3.92 -7.83 15.26
N ASP A 162 3.92 -7.82 16.58
CA ASP A 162 3.16 -6.87 17.41
C ASP A 162 3.88 -5.51 17.61
N ASP A 163 5.02 -5.28 16.94
CA ASP A 163 5.74 -4.01 17.02
C ASP A 163 4.92 -2.86 16.38
N PRO A 164 4.79 -1.70 17.06
CA PRO A 164 3.98 -0.58 16.57
C PRO A 164 4.45 -0.02 15.22
N PHE A 165 5.69 -0.29 14.80
CA PHE A 165 6.20 0.08 13.48
C PHE A 165 5.31 -0.45 12.34
N TRP A 166 4.78 -1.67 12.48
CA TRP A 166 3.94 -2.32 11.46
C TRP A 166 2.53 -1.76 11.34
N ALA A 167 2.13 -0.85 12.25
CA ALA A 167 0.87 -0.15 12.13
C ALA A 167 0.81 0.75 10.87
N THR A 168 1.97 1.20 10.37
CA THR A 168 2.05 2.05 9.17
C THR A 168 3.04 1.57 8.12
N HIS A 169 4.04 0.75 8.47
CA HIS A 169 5.16 0.41 7.57
C HIS A 169 5.09 -1.01 6.96
N ILE A 170 3.89 -1.57 6.83
CA ILE A 170 3.74 -2.94 6.29
C ILE A 170 3.81 -3.03 4.77
N GLY A 171 3.63 -1.91 4.07
CA GLY A 171 3.56 -1.85 2.62
C GLY A 171 2.17 -2.23 2.07
N PRO A 172 1.75 -1.67 0.91
CA PRO A 172 2.40 -0.59 0.18
C PRO A 172 2.38 0.75 0.95
N ASN A 173 3.54 1.41 1.05
CA ASN A 173 3.71 2.67 1.80
C ASN A 173 3.46 3.93 0.93
N GLY A 174 2.80 3.78 -0.21
CA GLY A 174 2.60 4.86 -1.16
C GLY A 174 2.37 4.39 -2.59
N TRP A 175 2.11 5.36 -3.47
CA TRP A 175 1.88 5.10 -4.88
C TRP A 175 3.09 4.42 -5.52
N GLY A 176 2.84 3.34 -6.26
CA GLY A 176 3.88 2.56 -6.94
C GLY A 176 4.82 1.78 -6.01
N CYS A 177 4.61 1.81 -4.69
CA CYS A 177 5.42 1.05 -3.75
C CYS A 177 5.20 -0.46 -3.96
N LYS A 178 6.30 -1.21 -4.02
CA LYS A 178 6.28 -2.68 -4.15
C LYS A 178 6.92 -3.39 -2.97
N CYS A 179 7.37 -2.64 -1.97
CA CYS A 179 7.91 -3.17 -0.72
C CYS A 179 6.80 -3.85 0.09
N GLY A 180 7.20 -4.73 0.99
CA GLY A 180 6.28 -5.46 1.87
C GLY A 180 7.03 -6.14 3.00
N VAL A 181 6.39 -7.09 3.64
CA VAL A 181 6.98 -7.84 4.76
C VAL A 181 7.06 -9.33 4.45
N ARG A 182 7.98 -10.02 5.12
CA ARG A 182 8.09 -11.48 5.10
C ARG A 182 8.08 -12.01 6.52
N GLN A 183 7.29 -13.05 6.77
CA GLN A 183 7.30 -13.73 8.07
C GLN A 183 8.59 -14.52 8.27
N VAL A 184 9.10 -14.46 9.49
CA VAL A 184 10.35 -15.07 9.92
C VAL A 184 10.09 -15.87 11.20
N SER A 185 10.58 -17.11 11.23
CA SER A 185 10.50 -17.99 12.41
C SER A 185 11.51 -17.56 13.48
N LYS A 186 11.34 -18.03 14.73
CA LYS A 186 12.35 -17.77 15.78
C LYS A 186 13.74 -18.29 15.42
N TYR A 187 13.80 -19.47 14.81
CA TYR A 187 15.07 -20.07 14.38
C TYR A 187 15.74 -19.21 13.30
N GLU A 188 14.99 -18.84 12.27
CA GLU A 188 15.53 -18.00 11.19
C GLU A 188 15.94 -16.62 11.71
N TYR A 189 15.17 -16.02 12.62
CA TYR A 189 15.55 -14.76 13.27
C TYR A 189 16.91 -14.85 13.95
N GLN A 190 17.18 -15.91 14.72
CA GLN A 190 18.48 -16.14 15.36
C GLN A 190 19.61 -16.28 14.32
N GLN A 191 19.33 -16.98 13.20
CA GLN A 191 20.29 -17.11 12.11
C GLN A 191 20.58 -15.77 11.43
N LEU A 192 19.56 -14.93 11.23
CA LEU A 192 19.73 -13.58 10.68
C LEU A 192 20.54 -12.68 11.62
N GLN A 193 20.35 -12.81 12.94
CA GLN A 193 21.14 -12.06 13.92
C GLN A 193 22.62 -12.46 13.92
N GLN A 194 22.92 -13.74 13.72
CA GLN A 194 24.30 -14.26 13.69
C GLN A 194 24.99 -14.02 12.36
N ASN A 195 24.29 -14.29 11.25
CA ASN A 195 24.89 -14.37 9.92
C ASN A 195 24.55 -13.15 9.03
N GLY A 196 23.61 -12.30 9.44
CA GLY A 196 23.06 -11.23 8.62
C GLY A 196 22.12 -11.72 7.52
N VAL A 197 21.55 -10.76 6.77
CA VAL A 197 20.79 -11.02 5.55
C VAL A 197 21.76 -11.15 4.38
N THR A 198 21.63 -12.23 3.61
CA THR A 198 22.42 -12.42 2.39
C THR A 198 21.89 -11.54 1.27
N ARG A 199 22.74 -10.65 0.75
CA ARG A 199 22.47 -9.81 -0.40
C ARG A 199 23.27 -10.28 -1.61
N THR A 200 22.57 -10.64 -2.66
CA THR A 200 23.15 -11.00 -3.95
C THR A 200 23.29 -9.72 -4.78
N VAL A 201 24.51 -9.30 -5.06
CA VAL A 201 24.83 -8.13 -5.87
C VAL A 201 25.45 -8.58 -7.18
N GLN A 202 24.96 -8.04 -8.30
CA GLN A 202 25.53 -8.29 -9.61
C GLN A 202 26.95 -7.70 -9.66
N GLN A 203 27.94 -8.53 -9.95
CA GLN A 203 29.30 -8.06 -10.17
C GLN A 203 29.33 -7.28 -11.50
N LEU A 204 29.96 -6.11 -11.46
CA LEU A 204 30.19 -5.24 -12.60
C LEU A 204 31.67 -5.32 -13.00
N ASP A 205 31.97 -5.25 -14.29
CA ASP A 205 33.34 -5.10 -14.80
C ASP A 205 33.85 -3.66 -14.63
N ASP A 206 35.10 -3.41 -15.01
CA ASP A 206 35.74 -2.09 -14.94
C ASP A 206 35.02 -1.02 -15.78
N ASN A 207 34.17 -1.44 -16.73
CA ASN A 207 33.37 -0.57 -17.59
C ASN A 207 31.92 -0.41 -17.09
N GLY A 208 31.57 -0.98 -15.93
CA GLY A 208 30.24 -0.90 -15.33
C GLY A 208 29.21 -1.86 -15.93
N ASN A 209 29.61 -2.83 -16.77
CA ASN A 209 28.71 -3.80 -17.36
C ASN A 209 28.52 -5.04 -16.46
N PRO A 210 27.32 -5.63 -16.39
CA PRO A 210 27.08 -6.89 -15.67
C PRO A 210 27.93 -8.04 -16.21
N THR A 211 28.73 -8.67 -15.35
CA THR A 211 29.58 -9.81 -15.74
C THR A 211 28.84 -11.15 -15.77
N GLY A 212 27.58 -11.19 -15.33
CA GLY A 212 26.82 -12.43 -15.11
C GLY A 212 27.18 -13.16 -13.81
N HIS A 213 28.26 -12.78 -13.12
CA HIS A 213 28.61 -13.28 -11.79
C HIS A 213 27.95 -12.47 -10.69
N VAL A 214 27.69 -13.09 -9.53
CA VAL A 214 27.10 -12.43 -8.37
C VAL A 214 27.98 -12.57 -7.15
N THR A 215 28.13 -11.48 -6.41
CA THR A 215 28.79 -11.47 -5.10
C THR A 215 27.72 -11.55 -4.02
N ARG A 216 27.93 -12.42 -3.02
CA ARG A 216 27.05 -12.55 -1.87
C ARG A 216 27.67 -11.86 -0.68
N ASN A 217 27.04 -10.79 -0.22
CA ASN A 217 27.47 -10.04 0.95
C ASN A 217 26.47 -10.24 2.09
N ALA A 218 26.97 -10.45 3.30
CA ALA A 218 26.14 -10.45 4.49
C ALA A 218 25.96 -9.01 4.99
N VAL A 219 24.71 -8.57 5.12
CA VAL A 219 24.37 -7.28 5.74
C VAL A 219 23.75 -7.56 7.11
N PRO A 220 24.21 -6.91 8.19
CA PRO A 220 23.61 -7.10 9.50
C PRO A 220 22.11 -6.80 9.50
N VAL A 221 21.32 -7.72 10.06
CA VAL A 221 19.87 -7.51 10.24
C VAL A 221 19.65 -6.44 11.32
N ARG A 222 18.73 -5.51 11.08
CA ARG A 222 18.35 -4.52 12.11
C ARG A 222 17.21 -5.07 12.93
N THR A 223 17.31 -4.99 14.25
CA THR A 223 16.32 -5.59 15.18
C THR A 223 15.69 -4.59 16.14
N GLU A 224 16.03 -3.32 15.97
CA GLU A 224 15.47 -2.21 16.74
C GLU A 224 14.69 -1.30 15.80
N ALA A 225 13.47 -0.92 16.20
CA ALA A 225 12.61 -0.06 15.41
C ALA A 225 13.22 1.36 15.35
N PRO A 226 13.40 1.94 14.15
CA PRO A 226 13.85 3.32 14.04
C PRO A 226 12.76 4.26 14.55
N ALA A 227 13.17 5.41 15.10
CA ALA A 227 12.22 6.45 15.50
C ALA A 227 11.42 6.94 14.27
N VAL A 228 10.10 6.86 14.35
CA VAL A 228 9.20 7.31 13.27
C VAL A 228 9.12 8.83 13.28
N LYS A 229 9.93 9.48 12.44
CA LYS A 229 9.85 10.92 12.21
C LYS A 229 8.57 11.24 11.46
N ARG A 230 7.82 12.24 11.93
CA ARG A 230 6.61 12.72 11.25
C ARG A 230 6.87 14.08 10.63
N VAL A 231 6.49 14.23 9.37
CA VAL A 231 6.63 15.46 8.59
C VAL A 231 5.26 16.09 8.40
N LYS A 232 5.20 17.42 8.49
CA LYS A 232 4.00 18.19 8.16
C LYS A 232 3.74 18.11 6.66
N TRP A 233 2.51 17.74 6.31
CA TRP A 233 2.01 17.74 4.95
C TRP A 233 0.75 18.60 4.88
N LEU A 234 0.74 19.56 3.95
CA LEU A 234 -0.42 20.41 3.69
C LEU A 234 -1.25 19.81 2.56
N ASN A 235 -2.49 19.44 2.87
CA ASN A 235 -3.44 19.07 1.84
C ASN A 235 -3.83 20.32 1.04
N LYS A 236 -3.21 20.52 -0.12
CA LYS A 236 -3.52 21.66 -1.00
C LYS A 236 -4.98 21.72 -1.47
N ARG A 237 -5.76 20.66 -1.27
CA ARG A 237 -7.18 20.59 -1.65
C ARG A 237 -8.07 21.07 -0.50
N THR A 238 -7.94 20.51 0.70
CA THR A 238 -8.77 20.88 1.85
C THR A 238 -8.21 22.04 2.69
N GLY A 239 -6.92 22.35 2.52
CA GLY A 239 -6.20 23.32 3.36
C GLY A 239 -5.75 22.77 4.71
N GLU A 240 -6.03 21.50 5.01
CA GLU A 240 -5.70 20.87 6.29
C GLU A 240 -4.22 20.49 6.38
N GLU A 241 -3.61 20.73 7.54
CA GLU A 241 -2.27 20.26 7.86
C GLU A 241 -2.34 18.92 8.59
N GLU A 242 -1.58 17.94 8.09
CA GLU A 242 -1.47 16.63 8.71
C GLU A 242 -0.02 16.23 8.96
N MET A 243 0.19 15.44 10.02
CA MET A 243 1.49 14.83 10.30
C MET A 243 1.51 13.44 9.67
N VAL A 244 2.42 13.18 8.73
CA VAL A 244 2.57 11.86 8.05
C VAL A 244 3.96 11.30 8.37
N PRO A 245 4.13 9.98 8.59
CA PRO A 245 5.45 9.38 8.74
C PRO A 245 6.35 9.66 7.53
N GLU A 246 7.61 10.00 7.78
CA GLU A 246 8.62 10.19 6.74
C GLU A 246 8.75 8.92 5.88
N GLY A 247 8.79 9.07 4.56
CA GLY A 247 8.86 7.95 3.62
C GLY A 247 7.54 7.24 3.32
N ILE A 248 6.43 7.63 3.95
CA ILE A 248 5.07 7.16 3.61
C ILE A 248 4.30 8.26 2.90
N ASP A 249 3.65 7.92 1.78
CA ASP A 249 2.83 8.90 1.07
C ASP A 249 1.56 9.23 1.91
N PRO A 250 1.09 10.50 1.88
CA PRO A 250 -0.16 10.92 2.51
C PRO A 250 -1.34 9.98 2.19
N GLY A 251 -2.03 9.50 3.23
CA GLY A 251 -3.17 8.58 3.12
C GLY A 251 -2.80 7.10 3.08
N TRP A 252 -1.51 6.73 3.07
CA TRP A 252 -1.03 5.34 3.09
C TRP A 252 -0.47 4.89 4.44
N ASP A 253 -0.54 5.74 5.46
CA ASP A 253 0.01 5.50 6.78
C ASP A 253 -0.97 4.75 7.70
N TYR A 254 -1.46 3.62 7.20
CA TYR A 254 -2.27 2.64 7.91
C TYR A 254 -1.93 1.22 7.44
N ASN A 255 -2.23 0.22 8.26
CA ASN A 255 -2.11 -1.18 7.88
C ASN A 255 -3.42 -1.63 7.21
N PRO A 256 -3.43 -2.04 5.93
CA PRO A 256 -4.66 -2.42 5.26
C PRO A 256 -5.41 -3.60 5.88
N GLY A 257 -4.69 -4.48 6.58
CA GLY A 257 -5.29 -5.64 7.24
C GLY A 257 -5.83 -5.36 8.64
N THR A 258 -5.55 -4.21 9.24
CA THR A 258 -6.16 -3.86 10.53
C THR A 258 -7.60 -3.39 10.30
N GLY A 259 -8.53 -3.97 11.06
CA GLY A 259 -9.95 -3.63 10.93
C GLY A 259 -10.21 -2.14 11.27
N ARG A 260 -11.19 -1.54 10.57
CA ARG A 260 -11.59 -0.12 10.70
C ARG A 260 -11.62 0.41 12.14
N ARG A 261 -12.21 -0.36 13.05
CA ARG A 261 -12.39 0.07 14.45
C ARG A 261 -11.05 0.28 15.17
N VAL A 262 -10.11 -0.64 14.97
CA VAL A 262 -8.78 -0.58 15.60
C VAL A 262 -8.02 0.64 15.08
N GLU A 263 -8.12 0.89 13.78
CA GLU A 263 -7.45 2.02 13.15
C GLU A 263 -8.06 3.37 13.57
N LEU A 264 -9.39 3.48 13.63
CA LEU A 264 -10.08 4.67 14.15
C LEU A 264 -9.70 4.96 15.60
N GLU A 265 -9.72 3.95 16.48
CA GLU A 265 -9.34 4.10 17.89
C GLU A 265 -7.89 4.59 18.03
N ARG A 266 -6.98 4.06 17.22
CA ARG A 266 -5.57 4.49 17.16
C ARG A 266 -5.44 5.95 16.73
N GLN A 267 -6.17 6.36 15.70
CA GLN A 267 -6.13 7.73 15.19
C GLN A 267 -6.69 8.73 16.20
N LEU A 268 -7.78 8.37 16.88
CA LEU A 268 -8.36 9.18 17.95
C LEU A 268 -7.37 9.35 19.10
N GLN A 269 -6.70 8.26 19.53
CA GLN A 269 -5.66 8.35 20.56
C GLN A 269 -4.48 9.25 20.14
N MET A 270 -4.00 9.13 18.89
CA MET A 270 -2.93 10.00 18.39
C MET A 270 -3.34 11.47 18.34
N LYS A 271 -4.56 11.77 17.89
CA LYS A 271 -5.09 13.14 17.88
C LYS A 271 -5.24 13.69 19.29
N GLN A 272 -5.73 12.87 20.24
CA GLN A 272 -5.84 13.26 21.65
C GLN A 272 -4.47 13.57 22.25
N GLN A 273 -3.47 12.71 22.05
CA GLN A 273 -2.11 12.94 22.53
C GLN A 273 -1.48 14.21 21.94
N ALA A 274 -1.69 14.46 20.64
CA ALA A 274 -1.23 15.69 19.99
C ALA A 274 -1.94 16.94 20.55
N PHE A 275 -3.22 16.84 20.87
CA PHE A 275 -3.98 17.91 21.52
C PHE A 275 -3.46 18.19 22.93
N ASP A 276 -3.31 17.15 23.75
CA ASP A 276 -2.86 17.25 25.15
C ASP A 276 -1.44 17.83 25.24
N THR A 277 -0.52 17.38 24.39
CA THR A 277 0.85 17.93 24.32
C THR A 277 0.88 19.37 23.79
N GLY A 278 -0.02 19.72 22.86
CA GLY A 278 -0.20 21.09 22.37
C GLY A 278 -0.76 22.06 23.41
N GLU A 279 -1.64 21.60 24.31
CA GLU A 279 -2.11 22.38 25.46
C GLU A 279 -1.03 22.57 26.52
N GLN A 280 -0.23 21.52 26.81
CA GLN A 280 0.88 21.60 27.75
C GLN A 280 1.99 22.56 27.29
N ALA A 281 2.24 22.65 25.98
CA ALA A 281 3.22 23.60 25.42
C ALA A 281 2.74 25.06 25.42
N LYS A 282 1.45 25.32 25.67
CA LYS A 282 0.84 26.66 25.73
C LYS A 282 0.65 27.18 27.17
N ARG A 283 0.86 26.34 28.20
CA ARG A 283 0.84 26.73 29.62
C ARG A 283 2.24 26.99 30.12
#